data_AF-M1C395-F1
#
_entry.id   AF-M1C395-F1
#
_cell.length_a   1.000
_cell.length_b   1.000
_cell.length_c   1.000
_cell.angle_alpha   90.00
_cell.angle_beta   90.00
_cell.angle_gamma   90.00
#
_symmetry.space_group_name_H-M   'P 1'
#
loop_
_entity.id
_entity.type
_entity.pdbx_description
1 polymer ?
#
loop_
_entity_poly.entity_id
_entity_poly.type
_entity_poly.pdbx_seq_one_letter_code
_entity_poly.pdbx_strand_id
1 'polypeptide(L)'
;MTIRYHEPAMSALDSLTLAHVEQTSVAVVDDLDRLIGEISPSTLAYCYETAAAAVMTLSAGDLLAYIDCGGPPEDLVDLVKVILQEKKLGALLELMDEELSLSSSSSCSVSSCSFDDELGVCRNNGSGRYSSARRAEAITCYSNSSLVAVMIQALAHRASSVWVMHEDNTLIGCVTFKGILKVFRSLANARPITR
;
A
#
# COMPACT_ATOMS: atom_id res chain seq x y z
N MET A 1 9.60 9.91 3.79
CA MET A 1 8.26 10.48 3.53
C MET A 1 7.32 9.84 4.51
N THR A 2 6.84 10.61 5.48
CA THR A 2 5.93 10.17 6.54
C THR A 2 4.72 11.11 6.59
N ILE A 3 3.58 10.59 7.02
CA ILE A 3 2.37 11.35 7.34
C ILE A 3 1.80 10.85 8.67
N ARG A 4 1.25 11.74 9.51
CA ARG A 4 0.64 11.33 10.78
C ARG A 4 -0.70 10.64 10.53
N TYR A 5 -1.05 9.67 11.36
CA TYR A 5 -2.28 8.89 11.24
C TYR A 5 -3.55 9.75 11.12
N HIS A 6 -3.64 10.81 11.93
CA HIS A 6 -4.78 11.73 11.95
C HIS A 6 -4.68 12.90 10.97
N GLU A 7 -3.58 13.04 10.22
CA GLU A 7 -3.46 14.10 9.23
C GLU A 7 -4.35 13.82 8.01
N PRO A 8 -4.90 14.87 7.36
CA PRO A 8 -5.65 14.70 6.12
C PRO A 8 -4.76 14.04 5.06
N ALA A 9 -5.25 12.97 4.42
CA ALA A 9 -4.48 12.22 3.43
C ALA A 9 -4.00 13.10 2.27
N MET A 10 -4.78 14.11 1.90
CA MET A 10 -4.41 15.12 0.90
C MET A 10 -3.09 15.85 1.21
N SER A 11 -2.68 15.94 2.48
CA SER A 11 -1.41 16.58 2.87
C SER A 11 -0.20 15.77 2.42
N ALA A 12 -0.37 14.47 2.15
CA ALA A 12 0.69 13.61 1.62
C ALA A 12 0.82 13.70 0.09
N LEU A 13 0.05 14.52 -0.63
CA LEU A 13 0.01 14.49 -2.10
C LEU A 13 1.39 14.73 -2.75
N ASP A 14 2.18 15.66 -2.23
CA ASP A 14 3.55 15.91 -2.70
C ASP A 14 4.45 14.69 -2.45
N SER A 15 4.29 14.07 -1.27
CA SER A 15 5.01 12.84 -0.92
C SER A 15 4.58 11.67 -1.80
N LEU A 16 3.30 11.52 -2.11
CA LEU A 16 2.79 10.47 -2.99
C LEU A 16 3.27 10.66 -4.42
N THR A 17 3.31 11.91 -4.91
CA THR A 17 3.85 12.25 -6.23
C THR A 17 5.33 11.88 -6.32
N LEU A 18 6.11 12.26 -5.31
CA LEU A 18 7.52 11.90 -5.26
C LEU A 18 7.71 10.39 -5.13
N ALA A 19 6.90 9.72 -4.30
CA ALA A 19 6.93 8.29 -4.11
C ALA A 19 6.61 7.53 -5.41
N HIS A 20 5.70 8.05 -6.25
CA HIS A 20 5.41 7.48 -7.56
C HIS A 20 6.63 7.55 -8.48
N VAL A 21 7.33 8.68 -8.53
CA VAL A 21 8.55 8.85 -9.34
C VAL A 21 9.70 7.98 -8.83
N GLU A 22 9.87 7.90 -7.52
CA GLU A 22 10.96 7.14 -6.90
C GLU A 22 10.65 5.64 -6.74
N GLN A 23 9.42 5.23 -7.08
CA GLN A 23 8.92 3.87 -6.89
C GLN A 23 9.01 3.43 -5.41
N THR A 24 8.63 4.32 -4.50
CA THR A 24 8.61 4.11 -3.04
C THR A 24 7.18 4.24 -2.49
N SER A 25 7.04 4.14 -1.17
CA SER A 25 5.77 4.34 -0.44
C SER A 25 5.89 5.51 0.55
N VAL A 26 4.76 5.97 1.08
CA VAL A 26 4.69 6.94 2.18
C VAL A 26 4.30 6.22 3.46
N ALA A 27 5.09 6.36 4.53
CA ALA A 27 4.80 5.74 5.81
C ALA A 27 3.72 6.52 6.57
N VAL A 28 2.75 5.81 7.13
CA VAL A 28 1.77 6.34 8.07
C VAL A 28 2.25 6.03 9.48
N VAL A 29 2.40 7.06 10.32
CA VAL A 29 2.94 6.92 11.68
C VAL A 29 1.97 7.46 12.74
N ASP A 30 2.05 6.91 13.95
CA ASP A 30 1.31 7.45 15.10
C ASP A 30 1.98 8.71 15.69
N ASP A 31 1.45 9.22 16.80
CA ASP A 31 2.00 10.39 17.50
C ASP A 31 3.38 10.14 18.14
N LEU A 32 3.77 8.87 18.28
CA LEU A 32 5.05 8.42 18.83
C LEU A 32 6.05 8.04 17.72
N ASP A 33 5.77 8.41 16.46
CA ASP A 33 6.58 8.09 15.28
C ASP A 33 6.75 6.59 15.03
N ARG A 34 5.80 5.77 15.48
CA ARG A 34 5.76 4.33 15.21
C ARG A 34 5.04 4.07 13.90
N LEU A 35 5.56 3.14 13.11
CA LEU A 35 4.97 2.77 11.83
C LEU A 35 3.64 2.03 12.04
N ILE A 36 2.56 2.57 11.47
CA ILE A 36 1.23 1.96 11.45
C ILE A 36 0.98 1.20 10.14
N GLY A 37 1.50 1.74 9.04
CA GLY A 37 1.42 1.13 7.72
C GLY A 37 2.03 2.03 6.66
N GLU A 38 1.75 1.74 5.40
CA GLU A 38 2.22 2.55 4.27
C GLU A 38 1.13 2.76 3.23
N ILE A 39 1.17 3.92 2.59
CA ILE A 39 0.37 4.24 1.41
C ILE A 39 1.32 4.17 0.21
N SER A 40 1.14 3.14 -0.63
CA SER A 40 1.93 2.97 -1.84
C SER A 40 1.18 3.51 -3.07
N PRO A 41 1.86 4.21 -4.01
CA PRO A 41 1.27 4.60 -5.28
C PRO A 41 0.72 3.41 -6.09
N SER A 42 1.33 2.22 -5.94
CA SER A 42 0.82 0.97 -6.52
C SER A 42 -0.51 0.53 -5.92
N THR A 43 -0.71 0.69 -4.61
CA THR A 43 -1.99 0.40 -3.95
C THR A 43 -3.05 1.38 -4.44
N LEU A 44 -2.71 2.67 -4.51
CA LEU A 44 -3.63 3.70 -5.01
C LEU A 44 -3.96 3.54 -6.50
N ALA A 45 -3.06 2.98 -7.32
CA ALA A 45 -3.33 2.71 -8.73
C ALA A 45 -4.24 1.49 -8.93
N TYR A 46 -4.36 0.62 -7.93
CA TYR A 46 -5.28 -0.52 -7.97
C TYR A 46 -6.71 -0.12 -7.58
N CYS A 47 -6.84 0.85 -6.69
CA CYS A 47 -8.11 1.47 -6.34
C CYS A 47 -8.49 2.46 -7.47
N TYR A 48 -9.69 2.33 -8.04
CA TYR A 48 -10.12 3.18 -9.17
C TYR A 48 -10.45 4.62 -8.70
N GLU A 49 -11.37 5.32 -9.37
CA GLU A 49 -11.66 6.74 -9.15
C GLU A 49 -12.13 7.03 -7.70
N THR A 50 -12.67 6.02 -7.01
CA THR A 50 -12.96 6.04 -5.56
C THR A 50 -11.74 6.37 -4.68
N ALA A 51 -10.51 6.06 -5.09
CA ALA A 51 -9.31 6.42 -4.32
C ALA A 51 -9.06 7.93 -4.28
N ALA A 52 -9.34 8.64 -5.37
CA ALA A 52 -9.19 10.10 -5.42
C ALA A 52 -10.17 10.77 -4.45
N ALA A 53 -11.38 10.23 -4.35
CA ALA A 53 -12.39 10.64 -3.38
C ALA A 53 -11.89 10.46 -1.95
N ALA A 54 -11.41 9.25 -1.63
CA ALA A 54 -10.90 8.91 -0.32
C ALA A 54 -9.70 9.79 0.09
N VAL A 55 -8.75 10.04 -0.81
CA VAL A 55 -7.59 10.93 -0.55
C VAL A 55 -8.04 12.36 -0.20
N MET A 56 -9.12 12.86 -0.80
CA MET A 56 -9.62 14.21 -0.56
C MET A 56 -10.48 14.37 0.71
N THR A 57 -10.97 13.28 1.29
CA THR A 57 -11.95 13.31 2.39
C THR A 57 -11.42 12.69 3.67
N LEU A 58 -10.59 11.66 3.59
CA LEU A 58 -10.17 10.85 4.73
C LEU A 58 -8.87 11.33 5.38
N SER A 59 -8.69 10.93 6.64
CA SER A 59 -7.38 10.95 7.30
C SER A 59 -6.44 9.91 6.67
N ALA A 60 -5.13 10.02 6.91
CA ALA A 60 -4.16 9.04 6.42
C ALA A 60 -4.44 7.63 6.97
N GLY A 61 -4.85 7.53 8.23
CA GLY A 61 -5.25 6.28 8.87
C GLY A 61 -6.50 5.66 8.27
N ASP A 62 -7.53 6.46 8.04
CA ASP A 62 -8.77 5.99 7.41
C ASP A 62 -8.54 5.62 5.95
N LEU A 63 -7.71 6.37 5.22
CA LEU A 63 -7.31 6.02 3.86
C LEU A 63 -6.59 4.67 3.83
N LEU A 64 -5.72 4.38 4.80
CA LEU A 64 -5.04 3.09 4.92
C LEU A 64 -6.03 1.93 5.09
N ALA A 65 -7.07 2.13 5.89
CA ALA A 65 -8.16 1.15 6.05
C ALA A 65 -9.03 1.04 4.78
N TYR A 66 -9.26 2.16 4.09
CA TYR A 66 -10.07 2.23 2.86
C TYR A 66 -9.43 1.45 1.70
N ILE A 67 -8.12 1.56 1.53
CA ILE A 67 -7.38 0.94 0.42
C ILE A 67 -6.85 -0.47 0.75
N ASP A 68 -7.24 -1.05 1.88
CA ASP A 68 -6.81 -2.39 2.24
C ASP A 68 -7.40 -3.42 1.26
N CYS A 69 -6.69 -4.54 1.07
CA CYS A 69 -7.02 -5.54 0.05
C CYS A 69 -8.33 -6.31 0.34
N GLY A 70 -9.01 -6.02 1.45
CA GLY A 70 -10.35 -6.50 1.79
C GLY A 70 -11.50 -5.65 1.22
N GLY A 71 -11.19 -4.52 0.59
CA GLY A 71 -12.16 -3.50 0.20
C GLY A 71 -12.44 -2.50 1.32
N PRO A 72 -12.95 -1.30 1.00
CA PRO A 72 -13.19 -0.26 1.98
C PRO A 72 -14.31 -0.65 2.95
N PRO A 73 -14.18 -0.36 4.25
CA PRO A 73 -15.28 -0.45 5.21
C PRO A 73 -16.48 0.42 4.80
N GLU A 74 -17.71 -0.10 4.96
CA GLU A 74 -18.94 0.60 4.55
C GLU A 74 -19.13 1.95 5.24
N ASP A 75 -18.75 2.04 6.52
CA ASP A 75 -18.78 3.27 7.31
C ASP A 75 -17.84 4.35 6.74
N LEU A 76 -16.68 3.95 6.20
CA LEU A 76 -15.77 4.88 5.52
C LEU A 76 -16.31 5.28 4.15
N VAL A 77 -16.97 4.38 3.42
CA VAL A 77 -17.62 4.72 2.14
C VAL A 77 -18.72 5.76 2.36
N ASP A 78 -19.58 5.56 3.35
CA ASP A 78 -20.64 6.50 3.71
C ASP A 78 -20.07 7.85 4.17
N LEU A 79 -19.00 7.83 4.97
CA LEU A 79 -18.30 9.04 5.39
C LEU A 79 -17.77 9.84 4.19
N VAL A 80 -17.13 9.18 3.22
CA VAL A 80 -16.63 9.84 2.00
C VAL A 80 -17.80 10.51 1.26
N LYS A 81 -18.94 9.82 1.09
CA LYS A 81 -20.12 10.37 0.42
C LYS A 81 -20.66 11.61 1.12
N VAL A 82 -20.80 11.57 2.44
CA VAL A 82 -21.28 12.72 3.24
C VAL A 82 -20.36 13.92 3.04
N ILE A 83 -19.04 13.75 3.18
CA ILE A 83 -18.07 14.84 3.04
C ILE A 83 -18.08 15.42 1.61
N LEU A 84 -18.26 14.59 0.58
CA LEU A 84 -18.35 15.06 -0.80
C LEU A 84 -19.61 15.89 -1.06
N GLN A 85 -20.75 15.48 -0.49
CA GLN A 85 -21.99 16.25 -0.55
C GLN A 85 -21.82 17.61 0.14
N GLU A 86 -21.20 17.64 1.31
CA GLU A 86 -20.89 18.88 2.03
C GLU A 86 -19.98 19.82 1.23
N LYS A 87 -18.96 19.25 0.56
CA LYS A 87 -18.02 19.99 -0.31
C LYS A 87 -18.62 20.35 -1.68
N LYS A 88 -19.85 19.94 -1.99
CA LYS A 88 -20.53 20.14 -3.27
C LYS A 88 -19.76 19.58 -4.47
N LEU A 89 -19.04 18.47 -4.28
CA LEU A 89 -18.27 17.78 -5.33
C LEU A 89 -19.14 16.72 -6.02
N GLY A 90 -20.29 17.14 -6.56
CA GLY A 90 -21.32 16.24 -7.09
C GLY A 90 -20.83 15.29 -8.20
N ALA A 91 -19.91 15.75 -9.07
CA ALA A 91 -19.35 14.91 -10.13
C ALA A 91 -18.59 13.68 -9.58
N LEU A 92 -17.86 13.85 -8.47
CA LEU A 92 -17.08 12.77 -7.89
C LEU A 92 -17.94 11.86 -6.99
N LEU A 93 -19.04 12.39 -6.44
CA LEU A 93 -20.08 11.57 -5.81
C LEU A 93 -20.77 10.63 -6.81
N GLU A 94 -21.12 11.14 -7.99
CA GLU A 94 -21.77 10.37 -9.06
C GLU A 94 -20.87 9.21 -9.53
N LEU A 95 -19.58 9.49 -9.76
CA LEU A 95 -18.58 8.46 -10.10
C LEU A 95 -18.50 7.35 -9.03
N MET A 96 -18.55 7.70 -7.74
CA MET A 96 -18.53 6.71 -6.67
C MET A 96 -19.78 5.83 -6.67
N ASP A 97 -20.96 6.40 -6.91
CA ASP A 97 -22.21 5.63 -6.94
C ASP A 97 -22.26 4.66 -8.12
N GLU A 98 -21.69 5.03 -9.27
CA GLU A 98 -21.55 4.18 -10.45
C GLU A 98 -20.59 3.01 -10.21
N GLU A 99 -19.41 3.26 -9.63
CA GLU A 99 -18.38 2.24 -9.38
C GLU A 99 -18.81 1.22 -8.30
N LEU A 100 -19.49 1.67 -7.24
CA LEU A 100 -20.04 0.79 -6.21
C LEU A 100 -21.21 -0.05 -6.72
N SER A 101 -22.00 0.50 -7.65
CA SER A 101 -23.08 -0.23 -8.33
C SER A 101 -22.54 -1.31 -9.26
N LEU A 102 -21.43 -1.03 -9.96
CA LEU A 102 -20.71 -2.01 -10.78
C LEU A 102 -20.03 -3.09 -9.95
N SER A 103 -19.44 -2.72 -8.81
CA SER A 103 -18.83 -3.66 -7.84
C SER A 103 -19.88 -4.58 -7.21
N SER A 104 -21.09 -4.06 -6.96
CA SER A 104 -22.25 -4.84 -6.50
C SER A 104 -22.84 -5.76 -7.57
N SER A 105 -22.64 -5.43 -8.85
CA SER A 105 -23.12 -6.21 -10.01
C SER A 105 -22.10 -7.25 -10.50
N SER A 106 -20.84 -7.14 -10.09
CA SER A 106 -19.73 -7.99 -10.54
C SER A 106 -19.39 -9.13 -9.56
N SER A 107 -20.33 -9.51 -8.69
CA SER A 107 -20.26 -10.75 -7.91
C SER A 107 -20.40 -12.04 -8.74
N CYS A 108 -20.09 -12.04 -10.06
CA CYS A 108 -20.00 -13.23 -10.91
C CYS A 108 -19.09 -12.99 -12.13
N SER A 109 -17.78 -13.28 -12.06
CA SER A 109 -16.99 -14.00 -13.10
C SER A 109 -15.48 -13.87 -12.87
N VAL A 110 -14.94 -14.82 -12.11
CA VAL A 110 -13.50 -15.14 -12.15
C VAL A 110 -13.17 -15.73 -13.52
N SER A 111 -12.38 -15.04 -14.32
CA SER A 111 -11.74 -15.63 -15.50
C SER A 111 -10.44 -16.28 -15.04
N SER A 112 -10.47 -17.61 -15.00
CA SER A 112 -9.39 -18.51 -14.62
C SER A 112 -8.26 -18.48 -15.65
N CYS A 113 -7.06 -18.07 -15.23
CA CYS A 113 -5.83 -18.44 -15.90
C CYS A 113 -5.47 -19.89 -15.50
N SER A 114 -5.69 -20.80 -16.44
CA SER A 114 -5.43 -22.24 -16.32
C SER A 114 -3.93 -22.53 -16.15
N PHE A 115 -3.57 -23.20 -15.06
CA PHE A 115 -2.36 -24.02 -14.99
C PHE A 115 -2.78 -25.40 -14.47
N ASP A 116 -2.66 -26.38 -15.36
CA ASP A 116 -2.85 -27.81 -15.11
C ASP A 116 -1.95 -28.28 -13.97
N ASP A 117 -2.52 -28.90 -12.94
CA ASP A 117 -2.08 -30.21 -12.44
C ASP A 117 -3.09 -30.76 -11.43
N GLU A 118 -3.16 -32.08 -11.44
CA GLU A 118 -4.29 -32.95 -11.09
C GLU A 118 -4.48 -33.20 -9.57
N LEU A 119 -5.74 -33.47 -9.19
CA LEU A 119 -6.22 -34.21 -8.01
C LEU A 119 -6.40 -33.50 -6.64
N GLY A 120 -7.66 -33.28 -6.26
CA GLY A 120 -8.05 -33.10 -4.85
C GLY A 120 -9.46 -32.54 -4.64
N VAL A 121 -10.47 -33.41 -4.65
CA VAL A 121 -11.88 -33.12 -4.36
C VAL A 121 -12.09 -32.35 -3.05
N CYS A 122 -12.80 -31.22 -3.09
CA CYS A 122 -13.62 -30.72 -1.98
C CYS A 122 -14.90 -30.07 -2.53
N ARG A 123 -16.03 -30.74 -2.24
CA ARG A 123 -17.41 -30.35 -2.56
C ARG A 123 -17.90 -29.29 -1.57
N ASN A 124 -18.57 -28.27 -2.12
CA ASN A 124 -19.69 -27.46 -1.60
C ASN A 124 -19.74 -26.95 -0.15
N ASN A 125 -20.31 -25.73 -0.08
CA ASN A 125 -20.97 -25.07 1.05
C ASN A 125 -20.09 -24.39 2.10
N GLY A 126 -20.04 -23.06 2.01
CA GLY A 126 -19.68 -22.20 3.13
C GLY A 126 -18.77 -21.06 2.70
N SER A 127 -19.28 -19.84 2.87
CA SER A 127 -18.54 -18.58 2.92
C SER A 127 -17.07 -18.75 3.33
N GLY A 128 -16.18 -18.69 2.35
CA GLY A 128 -14.75 -18.73 2.55
C GLY A 128 -14.10 -17.86 1.49
N ARG A 129 -14.14 -16.55 1.70
CA ARG A 129 -13.32 -15.59 0.96
C ARG A 129 -11.85 -15.88 1.31
N TYR A 130 -11.24 -16.87 0.69
CA TYR A 130 -9.78 -16.97 0.63
C TYR A 130 -9.27 -16.16 -0.56
N SER A 131 -9.69 -14.91 -0.63
CA SER A 131 -8.76 -13.90 -1.11
C SER A 131 -7.69 -13.85 -0.04
N SER A 132 -6.56 -14.53 -0.27
CA SER A 132 -5.31 -14.19 0.43
C SER A 132 -4.87 -12.82 -0.09
N ALA A 133 -5.72 -11.83 0.11
CA ALA A 133 -5.45 -10.42 0.12
C ALA A 133 -4.55 -10.23 1.32
N ARG A 134 -3.27 -10.58 1.14
CA ARG A 134 -2.24 -10.29 2.13
C ARG A 134 -2.37 -8.80 2.37
N ARG A 135 -2.74 -8.42 3.59
CA ARG A 135 -2.47 -7.09 4.11
C ARG A 135 -1.06 -6.77 3.62
N ALA A 136 -0.91 -5.71 2.83
CA ALA A 136 0.41 -5.24 2.40
C ALA A 136 1.06 -4.63 3.65
N GLU A 137 1.43 -5.50 4.57
CA GLU A 137 2.09 -5.14 5.81
C GLU A 137 3.44 -4.57 5.41
N ALA A 138 3.66 -3.32 5.83
CA ALA A 138 4.87 -2.60 5.56
C ALA A 138 6.06 -3.44 6.06
N ILE A 139 6.98 -3.80 5.16
CA ILE A 139 8.12 -4.62 5.56
C ILE A 139 9.11 -3.77 6.35
N THR A 140 9.56 -4.31 7.49
CA THR A 140 10.41 -3.60 8.44
C THR A 140 11.74 -4.31 8.67
N CYS A 141 12.75 -3.54 9.05
CA CYS A 141 14.02 -4.03 9.56
C CYS A 141 14.52 -3.12 10.68
N TYR A 142 15.47 -3.59 11.49
CA TYR A 142 16.11 -2.77 12.51
C TYR A 142 17.39 -2.11 11.98
N SER A 143 17.78 -0.98 12.57
CA SER A 143 19.04 -0.28 12.26
C SER A 143 20.30 -1.15 12.29
N ASN A 144 20.31 -2.22 13.10
CA ASN A 144 21.41 -3.17 13.24
C ASN A 144 21.31 -4.37 12.27
N SER A 145 20.30 -4.40 11.39
CA SER A 145 20.10 -5.47 10.41
C SER A 145 21.15 -5.41 9.31
N SER A 146 21.69 -6.57 8.91
CA SER A 146 22.63 -6.63 7.79
C SER A 146 21.92 -6.30 6.46
N LEU A 147 22.64 -5.65 5.54
CA LEU A 147 22.11 -5.35 4.20
C LEU A 147 21.61 -6.61 3.48
N VAL A 148 22.29 -7.73 3.66
CA VAL A 148 21.88 -9.01 3.05
C VAL A 148 20.51 -9.46 3.56
N ALA A 149 20.25 -9.35 4.87
CA ALA A 149 18.94 -9.70 5.44
C ALA A 149 17.83 -8.80 4.89
N VAL A 150 18.07 -7.49 4.84
CA VAL A 150 17.12 -6.50 4.27
C VAL A 150 16.83 -6.81 2.80
N MET A 151 17.85 -7.18 2.03
CA MET A 151 17.68 -7.57 0.62
C MET A 151 16.88 -8.85 0.45
N ILE A 152 17.13 -9.87 1.26
CA ILE A 152 16.37 -11.13 1.22
C ILE A 152 14.89 -10.84 1.50
N GLN A 153 14.59 -10.01 2.51
CA GLN A 153 13.22 -9.60 2.83
C GLN A 153 12.58 -8.83 1.67
N ALA A 154 13.25 -7.80 1.14
CA ALA A 154 12.74 -7.01 0.03
C ALA A 154 12.39 -7.88 -1.19
N LEU A 155 13.25 -8.86 -1.52
CA LEU A 155 13.02 -9.78 -2.64
C LEU A 155 11.91 -10.78 -2.36
N ALA A 156 11.86 -11.37 -1.17
CA ALA A 156 10.84 -12.34 -0.78
C ALA A 156 9.43 -11.73 -0.80
N HIS A 157 9.32 -10.46 -0.40
CA HIS A 157 8.07 -9.71 -0.38
C HIS A 157 7.81 -8.90 -1.66
N ARG A 158 8.74 -8.93 -2.64
CA ARG A 158 8.68 -8.12 -3.87
C ARG A 158 8.44 -6.62 -3.60
N ALA A 159 9.03 -6.11 -2.53
CA ALA A 159 8.86 -4.74 -2.08
C ALA A 159 10.02 -3.85 -2.56
N SER A 160 9.69 -2.62 -2.96
CA SER A 160 10.68 -1.65 -3.45
C SER A 160 11.35 -0.84 -2.33
N SER A 161 10.76 -0.85 -1.13
CA SER A 161 11.23 -0.12 0.04
C SER A 161 11.07 -0.96 1.31
N VAL A 162 12.00 -0.84 2.25
CA VAL A 162 11.95 -1.47 3.58
C VAL A 162 12.06 -0.37 4.64
N TRP A 163 11.16 -0.35 5.61
CA TRP A 163 11.20 0.65 6.68
C TRP A 163 12.19 0.25 7.77
N VAL A 164 12.99 1.22 8.22
CA VAL A 164 13.99 1.00 9.26
C VAL A 164 13.45 1.51 10.58
N MET A 165 13.34 0.59 11.54
CA MET A 165 12.91 0.84 12.91
C MET A 165 14.11 0.92 13.84
N HIS A 166 14.00 1.74 14.87
CA HIS A 166 14.90 1.71 16.02
C HIS A 166 14.41 0.72 17.08
N GLU A 167 15.21 0.50 18.13
CA GLU A 167 14.93 -0.51 19.17
C GLU A 167 13.68 -0.18 20.01
N ASP A 168 13.29 1.09 20.05
CA ASP A 168 12.08 1.61 20.69
C ASP A 168 10.83 1.55 19.79
N ASN A 169 10.94 0.92 18.62
CA ASN A 169 9.92 0.84 17.57
C ASN A 169 9.57 2.18 16.92
N THR A 170 10.47 3.17 16.99
CA THR A 170 10.33 4.42 16.21
C THR A 170 10.83 4.24 14.78
N LEU A 171 10.15 4.86 13.83
CA LEU A 171 10.53 4.85 12.43
C LEU A 171 11.65 5.87 12.19
N ILE A 172 12.84 5.39 11.81
CA ILE A 172 14.02 6.25 11.62
C ILE A 172 14.42 6.43 10.16
N GLY A 173 13.88 5.62 9.24
CA GLY A 173 14.18 5.75 7.83
C GLY A 173 13.61 4.65 6.95
N CYS A 174 14.10 4.58 5.71
CA CYS A 174 13.80 3.49 4.79
C CYS A 174 15.03 3.14 3.94
N VAL A 175 15.12 1.86 3.56
CA VAL A 175 16.04 1.33 2.57
C VAL A 175 15.28 1.13 1.27
N THR A 176 15.63 1.87 0.23
CA THR A 176 14.98 1.76 -1.08
C THR A 176 15.81 0.89 -2.03
N PHE A 177 15.16 0.26 -3.00
CA PHE A 177 15.83 -0.49 -4.06
C PHE A 177 16.87 0.37 -4.80
N LYS A 178 16.51 1.63 -5.11
CA LYS A 178 17.43 2.65 -5.66
C LYS A 178 18.66 2.86 -4.76
N GLY A 179 18.48 2.89 -3.44
CA GLY A 179 19.56 2.97 -2.46
C GLY A 179 20.49 1.75 -2.50
N ILE A 180 19.93 0.55 -2.53
CA ILE A 180 20.68 -0.72 -2.63
C ILE A 180 21.55 -0.74 -3.90
N LEU A 181 20.98 -0.37 -5.05
CA LEU A 181 21.71 -0.31 -6.32
C LEU A 181 22.87 0.71 -6.30
N LYS A 182 22.70 1.85 -5.62
CA LYS A 182 23.79 2.83 -5.44
C LYS A 182 24.94 2.24 -4.63
N VAL A 183 24.65 1.52 -3.55
CA VAL A 183 25.67 0.83 -2.75
C VAL A 183 26.42 -0.20 -3.61
N PHE A 184 25.70 -1.01 -4.38
CA PHE A 184 26.31 -1.99 -5.29
C PHE A 184 27.21 -1.36 -6.35
N ARG A 185 26.75 -0.27 -6.98
CA ARG A 185 27.58 0.50 -7.92
C ARG A 185 28.86 0.99 -7.24
N SER A 186 28.77 1.49 -6.00
CA SER A 186 29.94 1.94 -5.24
C SER A 186 30.91 0.79 -4.96
N LEU A 187 30.41 -0.38 -4.57
CA LEU A 187 31.22 -1.56 -4.30
C LEU A 187 31.90 -2.12 -5.56
N ALA A 188 31.19 -2.13 -6.69
CA ALA A 188 31.72 -2.55 -7.98
C ALA A 188 32.85 -1.61 -8.46
N ASN A 189 32.67 -0.30 -8.27
CA ASN A 189 33.66 0.71 -8.64
C ASN A 189 34.87 0.75 -7.68
N ALA A 190 34.71 0.33 -6.43
CA ALA A 190 35.78 0.32 -5.43
C ALA A 190 36.77 -0.84 -5.59
N ARG A 191 36.44 -1.86 -6.39
CA ARG A 191 37.39 -2.92 -6.75
C ARG A 191 38.24 -2.43 -7.92
N PRO A 192 39.57 -2.29 -7.77
CA PRO A 192 40.43 -2.16 -8.94
C PRO A 192 40.27 -3.42 -9.78
N ILE A 193 40.13 -3.25 -11.09
CA ILE A 193 40.21 -4.36 -12.05
C ILE A 193 41.67 -4.83 -12.03
N THR A 194 42.06 -5.66 -11.07
CA THR A 194 43.25 -6.50 -11.18
C THR A 194 42.83 -7.76 -11.93
N ARG A 195 43.06 -7.72 -13.24
CA ARG A 195 43.17 -8.89 -14.10
C ARG A 195 44.45 -9.66 -13.79
#